data_AF-A0AAQ3UE97-F1
#
_entry.id   AF-A0AAQ3UE97-F1
#
_cell.length_a   1.000
_cell.length_b   1.000
_cell.length_c   1.000
_cell.angle_alpha   90.00
_cell.angle_beta   90.00
_cell.angle_gamma   90.00
#
_symmetry.space_group_name_H-M   'P 1'
#
loop_
_entity.id
_entity.type
_entity.pdbx_description
1 polymer ?
#
loop_
_entity_poly.entity_id
_entity_poly.type
_entity_poly.pdbx_seq_one_letter_code
_entity_poly.pdbx_strand_id
1 'polypeptide(L)'
;MSQPSSQPFDLCPDHHESMRAKTTIPQGHKKRKAGESSTEAASVQHLRPRMVLLKGCVKPEDQVKIVRVCRQLGSGPGGFYRPSYKNGAKLNLWMMSLGKN
;
A
#
# COMPACT_ATOMS: atom_id res chain seq x y z
N MET A 1 17.34 -14.03 -12.45
CA MET A 1 16.80 -12.67 -12.32
C MET A 1 15.82 -12.45 -13.44
N SER A 2 14.52 -12.41 -13.14
CA SER A 2 13.47 -12.30 -14.15
C SER A 2 13.26 -10.82 -14.47
N GLN A 3 13.66 -10.38 -15.67
CA GLN A 3 13.40 -9.01 -16.15
C GLN A 3 11.89 -8.74 -16.24
N PRO A 4 11.42 -7.50 -16.00
CA PRO A 4 10.04 -7.13 -16.26
C PRO A 4 9.88 -6.63 -17.70
N SER A 5 8.96 -7.24 -18.43
CA SER A 5 8.22 -6.57 -19.50
C SER A 5 7.34 -5.46 -18.90
N SER A 6 7.37 -4.27 -19.50
CA SER A 6 6.29 -3.26 -19.44
C SER A 6 6.10 -2.51 -18.11
N GLN A 7 6.58 -1.25 -18.07
CA GLN A 7 6.37 -0.19 -17.06
C GLN A 7 6.59 -0.54 -15.55
N PRO A 8 7.30 0.32 -14.78
CA PRO A 8 7.41 0.14 -13.33
C PRO A 8 6.04 0.12 -12.64
N PHE A 9 5.91 -0.68 -11.58
CA PHE A 9 4.68 -0.70 -10.79
C PHE A 9 4.55 0.60 -9.98
N ASP A 10 3.50 1.37 -10.23
CA ASP A 10 3.20 2.59 -9.48
C ASP A 10 2.32 2.27 -8.25
N LEU A 11 2.81 2.60 -7.06
CA LEU A 11 2.08 2.48 -5.79
C LEU A 11 0.84 3.38 -5.73
N CYS A 12 0.88 4.53 -6.39
CA CYS A 12 -0.20 5.50 -6.40
C CYS A 12 -0.38 6.04 -7.83
N PRO A 13 -0.97 5.25 -8.73
CA PRO A 13 -1.17 5.67 -10.11
C PRO A 13 -2.07 6.91 -10.13
N ASP A 14 -1.68 7.92 -10.91
CA ASP A 14 -2.48 9.12 -11.08
C ASP A 14 -3.80 8.72 -11.74
N HIS A 15 -4.92 8.97 -11.05
CA HIS A 15 -6.26 8.69 -11.58
C HIS A 15 -6.56 9.68 -12.72
N HIS A 16 -6.17 9.33 -13.95
CA HIS A 16 -6.54 10.08 -15.16
C HIS A 16 -7.78 9.50 -15.87
N GLU A 17 -8.30 8.37 -15.42
CA GLU A 17 -9.52 7.76 -15.96
C GLU A 17 -10.64 7.92 -14.93
N SER A 18 -11.55 8.84 -15.20
CA SER A 18 -12.90 8.81 -14.63
C SER A 18 -13.54 7.49 -15.07
N MET A 19 -13.35 6.44 -14.27
CA MET A 19 -14.25 5.29 -14.33
C MET A 19 -15.63 5.81 -13.95
N ARG A 20 -16.38 6.23 -14.96
CA ARG A 20 -17.83 6.40 -14.89
C ARG A 20 -18.38 5.02 -14.53
N ALA A 21 -18.45 4.73 -13.24
CA ALA A 21 -19.18 3.61 -12.73
C ALA A 21 -20.58 3.74 -13.34
N LYS A 22 -20.99 2.76 -14.15
CA LYS A 22 -22.38 2.65 -14.59
C LYS A 22 -23.19 2.41 -13.32
N THR A 23 -23.71 3.50 -12.77
CA THR A 23 -24.57 3.52 -11.60
C THR A 23 -25.91 2.92 -11.99
N THR A 24 -26.09 1.62 -11.75
CA THR A 24 -27.42 1.10 -11.43
C THR A 24 -27.56 1.18 -9.91
N ILE A 25 -27.89 2.37 -9.40
CA ILE A 25 -28.17 2.60 -7.98
C ILE A 25 -29.70 2.63 -7.80
N PRO A 26 -30.30 1.72 -7.01
CA PRO A 26 -31.50 2.07 -6.27
C PRO A 26 -31.09 3.01 -5.13
N GLN A 27 -31.74 4.17 -5.13
CA GLN A 27 -31.48 5.34 -4.30
C GLN A 27 -31.65 5.00 -2.81
N GLY A 28 -30.53 4.89 -2.09
CA GLY A 28 -30.49 4.83 -0.63
C GLY A 28 -29.61 5.96 -0.10
N HIS A 29 -30.21 7.08 0.29
CA HIS A 29 -29.52 8.22 0.89
C HIS A 29 -29.01 7.85 2.29
N LYS A 30 -27.92 7.09 2.38
CA LYS A 30 -27.16 6.94 3.63
C LYS A 30 -25.99 7.92 3.56
N LYS A 31 -26.22 9.11 4.11
CA LYS A 31 -25.21 10.15 4.38
C LYS A 31 -24.04 9.46 5.09
N ARG A 32 -22.98 9.11 4.34
CA ARG A 32 -21.75 8.56 4.90
C ARG A 32 -21.22 9.66 5.81
N LYS A 33 -21.29 9.46 7.13
CA LYS A 33 -20.48 10.23 8.05
C LYS A 33 -19.06 10.16 7.49
N ALA A 34 -18.47 11.31 7.15
CA ALA A 34 -17.03 11.41 7.02
C ALA A 34 -16.48 10.74 8.27
N GLY A 35 -15.72 9.65 8.10
CA GLY A 35 -15.15 8.92 9.22
C GLY A 35 -14.47 9.94 10.09
N GLU A 36 -15.02 10.15 11.29
CA GLU A 36 -14.38 10.91 12.34
C GLU A 36 -12.95 10.38 12.37
N SER A 37 -11.97 11.26 12.09
CA SER A 37 -10.57 10.92 12.27
C SER A 37 -10.45 10.56 13.73
N SER A 38 -10.54 9.27 14.01
CA SER A 38 -10.41 8.75 15.35
C SER A 38 -9.00 9.14 15.71
N THR A 39 -8.87 10.10 16.63
CA THR A 39 -7.67 10.23 17.44
C THR A 39 -7.66 8.99 18.32
N GLU A 40 -7.54 7.81 17.70
CA GLU A 40 -7.31 6.56 18.37
C GLU A 40 -5.90 6.70 18.90
N ALA A 41 -5.81 6.99 20.19
CA ALA A 41 -4.53 7.14 20.88
C ALA A 41 -3.67 5.91 20.56
N ALA A 42 -2.39 6.14 20.29
CA ALA A 42 -1.46 5.07 20.01
C ALA A 42 -1.55 4.01 21.12
N SER A 43 -1.90 2.77 20.76
CA SER A 43 -2.12 1.70 21.72
C SER A 43 -1.11 0.58 21.53
N VAL A 44 -0.68 0.01 22.66
CA VAL A 44 0.29 -1.08 22.71
C VAL A 44 -0.43 -2.38 23.05
N GLN A 45 -0.21 -3.42 22.25
CA GLN A 45 -0.75 -4.76 22.49
C GLN A 45 0.39 -5.78 22.49
N HIS A 46 0.51 -6.56 23.56
CA HIS A 46 1.46 -7.68 23.63
C HIS A 46 0.84 -8.92 22.98
N LEU A 47 1.48 -9.46 21.95
CA LEU A 47 0.97 -10.62 21.22
C LEU A 47 1.50 -11.93 21.81
N ARG A 48 2.78 -11.95 22.15
CA ARG A 48 3.53 -13.06 22.76
C ARG A 48 4.85 -12.52 23.32
N PRO A 49 5.62 -13.30 24.10
CA PRO A 49 6.93 -12.86 24.56
C PRO A 49 7.77 -12.32 23.39
N ARG A 50 8.25 -11.08 23.55
CA ARG A 50 9.07 -10.33 22.56
C ARG A 50 8.34 -9.92 21.27
N MET A 51 7.01 -9.88 21.24
CA MET A 51 6.25 -9.35 20.10
C MET A 51 5.17 -8.36 20.56
N VAL A 52 5.25 -7.14 20.04
CA VAL A 52 4.34 -6.04 20.38
C VAL A 52 3.76 -5.41 19.11
N LEU A 53 2.48 -5.05 19.16
CA LEU A 53 1.80 -4.27 18.14
C LEU A 53 1.58 -2.85 18.67
N LEU A 54 2.09 -1.87 17.94
CA LEU A 54 1.88 -0.44 18.21
C LEU A 54 0.86 0.09 17.20
N LYS A 55 -0.42 0.09 17.55
CA LYS A 55 -1.46 0.65 16.67
C LYS A 55 -1.37 2.17 16.67
N GLY A 56 -1.55 2.78 15.50
CA GLY A 56 -1.54 4.25 15.37
C GLY A 56 -0.18 4.91 15.64
N CYS A 57 0.93 4.16 15.62
CA CYS A 57 2.25 4.71 15.95
C CYS A 57 2.83 5.66 14.88
N VAL A 58 2.47 5.46 13.61
CA VAL A 58 2.93 6.31 12.51
C VAL A 58 1.91 7.43 12.31
N LYS A 59 2.34 8.69 12.49
CA LYS A 59 1.49 9.87 12.29
C LYS A 59 1.04 9.98 10.83
N PRO A 60 -0.13 10.58 10.55
CA PRO A 60 -0.61 10.75 9.17
C PRO A 60 0.40 11.42 8.24
N GLU A 61 1.10 12.47 8.69
CA GLU A 61 2.13 13.14 7.85
C GLU A 61 3.28 12.20 7.49
N ASP A 62 3.69 11.32 8.41
CA ASP A 62 4.79 10.38 8.19
C ASP A 62 4.36 9.21 7.32
N GLN A 63 3.10 8.77 7.41
CA GLN A 63 2.52 7.79 6.46
C GLN A 63 2.61 8.33 5.03
N VAL A 64 2.25 9.60 4.81
CA VAL A 64 2.36 10.24 3.49
C VAL A 64 3.82 10.30 3.01
N LYS A 65 4.75 10.67 3.89
CA LYS A 65 6.19 10.69 3.54
C LYS A 65 6.69 9.31 3.14
N ILE A 66 6.36 8.27 3.90
CA ILE A 66 6.72 6.87 3.59
C ILE A 66 6.21 6.49 2.20
N VAL A 67 4.93 6.74 1.91
CA VAL A 67 4.34 6.41 0.60
C VAL A 67 5.03 7.16 -0.54
N ARG A 68 5.33 8.46 -0.38
CA ARG A 68 6.04 9.25 -1.40
C ARG A 68 7.43 8.70 -1.70
N VAL A 69 8.20 8.40 -0.66
CA VAL A 69 9.56 7.84 -0.79
C VAL A 69 9.50 6.46 -1.46
N CYS A 70 8.59 5.59 -1.02
CA CYS A 70 8.42 4.27 -1.62
C CYS A 70 7.97 4.34 -3.09
N ARG A 71 7.12 5.29 -3.47
CA ARG A 71 6.70 5.49 -4.88
C ARG A 71 7.90 5.89 -5.74
N GLN A 72 8.69 6.85 -5.27
CA GLN A 72 9.88 7.32 -6.00
C GLN A 72 10.93 6.20 -6.18
N LEU A 73 11.25 5.47 -5.12
CA LEU A 73 12.21 4.36 -5.17
C LEU A 73 11.68 3.17 -5.98
N GLY A 74 10.39 2.87 -5.83
CA GLY A 74 9.71 1.76 -6.48
C GLY A 74 9.65 1.85 -8.01
N SER A 75 9.66 3.08 -8.54
CA SER A 75 9.73 3.34 -9.98
C SER A 75 11.16 3.35 -10.54
N GLY A 76 12.17 3.33 -9.67
CA GLY A 76 13.59 3.36 -10.04
C GLY A 76 14.22 1.97 -10.26
N PRO A 77 15.52 1.92 -10.58
CA PRO A 77 16.28 0.67 -10.65
C PRO A 77 16.22 -0.10 -9.33
N GLY A 78 15.98 -1.41 -9.39
CA GLY A 78 15.78 -2.24 -8.19
C GLY A 78 14.45 -1.99 -7.47
N GLY A 79 13.52 -1.27 -8.12
CA GLY A 79 12.18 -0.98 -7.66
C GLY A 79 11.28 -2.21 -7.54
N PHE A 80 9.97 -2.00 -7.60
CA PHE A 80 9.01 -3.08 -7.37
C PHE A 80 9.11 -4.20 -8.41
N TYR A 81 9.19 -5.44 -7.93
CA TYR A 81 9.13 -6.64 -8.72
C TYR A 81 8.12 -7.64 -8.15
N ARG A 82 7.64 -8.56 -8.99
CA ARG A 82 6.84 -9.71 -8.53
C ARG A 82 7.76 -10.86 -8.18
N PRO A 83 7.85 -11.28 -6.91
CA PRO A 83 8.60 -12.46 -6.53
C PRO A 83 7.96 -13.72 -7.10
N SER A 84 8.82 -14.70 -7.41
CA SER A 84 8.42 -16.02 -7.90
C SER A 84 8.89 -17.10 -6.95
N TYR A 85 8.06 -18.13 -6.78
CA TYR A 85 8.44 -19.37 -6.11
C TYR A 85 9.45 -20.16 -6.96
N LYS A 86 10.11 -21.15 -6.34
CA LYS A 86 11.07 -22.04 -7.01
C LYS A 86 10.47 -22.80 -8.20
N ASN A 87 9.16 -23.03 -8.18
CA ASN A 87 8.41 -23.68 -9.26
C ASN A 87 7.92 -22.71 -10.36
N GLY A 88 8.31 -21.43 -10.30
CA GLY A 88 7.94 -20.41 -11.29
C GLY A 88 6.59 -19.73 -11.04
N ALA A 89 5.78 -20.16 -10.06
CA ALA A 89 4.55 -19.47 -9.71
C ALA A 89 4.85 -18.06 -9.20
N LYS A 90 4.11 -17.05 -9.66
CA LYS A 90 4.28 -15.64 -9.27
C LYS A 90 3.31 -15.29 -8.13
N LEU A 91 3.79 -14.54 -7.14
CA LEU A 91 2.92 -14.01 -6.10
C LEU A 91 2.03 -12.87 -6.65
N ASN A 92 0.82 -12.76 -6.10
CA ASN A 92 0.00 -11.56 -6.27
C ASN A 92 0.44 -10.45 -5.27
N LEU A 93 1.75 -10.21 -5.22
CA LEU A 93 2.42 -9.26 -4.35
C LEU A 93 3.51 -8.58 -5.17
N TRP A 94 3.68 -7.28 -4.99
CA TRP A 94 4.84 -6.54 -5.47
C TRP A 94 5.74 -6.23 -4.29
N MET A 95 7.05 -6.44 -4.46
CA MET A 95 8.02 -6.19 -3.40
C MET A 95 9.23 -5.42 -3.93
N MET A 96 9.85 -4.67 -3.04
CA MET A 96 11.12 -3.96 -3.24
C MET A 96 11.93 -4.12 -1.96
N SER A 97 13.25 -4.22 -2.07
CA SER A 97 14.16 -4.37 -0.94
C SER A 97 15.01 -3.10 -0.79
N LEU A 98 15.23 -2.67 0.45
CA LEU A 98 16.09 -1.52 0.79
C LEU A 98 17.17 -1.98 1.76
N GLY A 99 18.41 -1.54 1.59
CA GLY A 99 19.53 -1.93 2.47
C GLY A 99 20.65 -2.63 1.72
N LYS A 100 21.30 -3.62 2.35
CA LYS A 100 22.47 -4.30 1.79
C LYS A 100 22.09 -5.20 0.60
N ASN A 101 22.90 -5.09 -0.46
CA ASN A 101 22.93 -5.97 -1.62
C ASN A 101 23.51 -7.34 -1.26
#